data_AF-A0A933JH01-F1
#
_entry.id   AF-A0A933JH01-F1
#
_cell.length_a   1.000
_cell.length_b   1.000
_cell.length_c   1.000
_cell.angle_alpha   90.00
_cell.angle_beta   90.00
_cell.angle_gamma   90.00
#
_symmetry.space_group_name_H-M   'P 1'
#
loop_
_entity.id
_entity.type
_entity.pdbx_description
1 polymer ?
#
loop_
_entity_poly.entity_id
_entity_poly.type
_entity_poly.pdbx_seq_one_letter_code
_entity_poly.pdbx_strand_id
1 'polypeptide(L)'
;MSPPAIPFPDAPVSEWVGIRTDSASGLFAYRHLQAIGLLEFPDFGGGDMTSEQRRDALCDAINFQKPLAALAIFLGVVALEDFVRDFGARMADNTDICNFFPALVELRAQPIQRSADQAFKRLDTDPTGCIDPKLINDIFRKSLNVEPISTIEYPRLRDLALIRHTVAHHAAIIRPVDVQRFQYYILRPQQAINPPAKFVRETLAYLYQTGRVIEDTIRNRVFSVVLPSLEPEWWNTRPTKLIQLIEFFDFFGFIETAVGPVGYVEPGTPQYERMKADAAHIKEKLLARCIQELRNKFTA
;
A
#
# COMPACT_ATOMS: atom_id res chain seq x y z
N MET A 1 21.41 5.43 47.19
CA MET A 1 20.16 5.90 46.57
C MET A 1 20.28 5.63 45.09
N SER A 2 19.51 4.68 44.56
CA SER A 2 19.48 4.42 43.12
C SER A 2 18.95 5.66 42.40
N PRO A 3 19.55 6.09 41.28
CA PRO A 3 19.00 7.20 40.50
C PRO A 3 17.57 6.86 40.05
N PRO A 4 16.67 7.86 39.95
CA PRO A 4 15.32 7.61 39.45
C PRO A 4 15.43 7.00 38.04
N ALA A 5 14.75 5.86 37.84
CA ALA A 5 14.62 5.26 36.53
C ALA A 5 13.93 6.28 35.61
N ILE A 6 14.66 6.78 34.62
CA ILE A 6 14.08 7.55 33.52
C ILE A 6 13.38 6.50 32.64
N PRO A 7 12.06 6.64 32.37
CA PRO A 7 11.39 5.75 31.44
C PRO A 7 12.17 5.76 30.13
N PHE A 8 12.38 4.57 29.56
CA PHE A 8 12.85 4.49 28.18
C PHE A 8 11.90 5.37 27.34
N PRO A 9 12.41 6.27 26.49
CA PRO A 9 11.54 7.08 25.67
C PRO A 9 10.62 6.15 24.89
N ASP A 10 9.32 6.28 25.10
CA ASP A 10 8.33 5.67 24.21
C ASP A 10 8.64 6.23 22.83
N ALA A 11 9.32 5.43 22.00
CA ALA A 11 9.30 5.67 20.58
C ALA A 11 7.82 5.69 20.21
N PRO A 12 7.30 6.76 19.57
CA PRO A 12 5.92 6.76 19.12
C PRO A 12 5.77 5.49 18.28
N VAL A 13 4.98 4.55 18.79
CA VAL A 13 4.71 3.29 18.14
C VAL A 13 4.19 3.65 16.76
N SER A 14 5.04 3.44 15.77
CA SER A 14 4.88 3.88 14.39
C SER A 14 3.54 3.42 13.85
N GLU A 15 2.64 4.36 13.52
CA GLU A 15 1.45 4.20 12.67
C GLU A 15 0.78 2.81 12.67
N TRP A 16 0.22 2.38 13.80
CA TRP A 16 -0.68 1.23 13.79
C TRP A 16 -2.09 1.71 13.48
N VAL A 17 -2.37 1.87 12.18
CA VAL A 17 -3.75 1.69 11.68
C VAL A 17 -4.15 0.28 12.09
N GLY A 18 -5.38 0.06 12.56
CA GLY A 18 -5.95 -1.28 12.57
C GLY A 18 -6.04 -1.74 11.12
N ILE A 19 -4.94 -2.26 10.56
CA ILE A 19 -4.85 -2.57 9.14
C ILE A 19 -5.78 -3.74 8.87
N ARG A 20 -6.93 -3.42 8.29
CA ARG A 20 -7.89 -4.38 7.79
C ARG A 20 -7.33 -5.01 6.52
N THR A 21 -6.51 -6.05 6.70
CA THR A 21 -5.88 -6.79 5.60
C THR A 21 -6.91 -7.45 4.66
N ASP A 22 -8.19 -7.49 5.05
CA ASP A 22 -9.33 -7.87 4.23
C ASP A 22 -9.77 -6.76 3.25
N SER A 23 -9.33 -5.51 3.39
CA SER A 23 -9.56 -4.40 2.47
C SER A 23 -8.36 -4.19 1.53
N ALA A 24 -8.57 -3.58 0.36
CA ALA A 24 -7.48 -3.29 -0.58
C ALA A 24 -6.46 -2.29 0.00
N SER A 25 -6.95 -1.18 0.57
CA SER A 25 -6.11 -0.14 1.17
C SER A 25 -5.36 -0.63 2.41
N GLY A 26 -6.01 -1.47 3.22
CA GLY A 26 -5.39 -2.12 4.36
C GLY A 26 -4.31 -3.11 3.93
N LEU A 27 -4.61 -4.03 3.02
CA LEU A 27 -3.60 -4.97 2.49
C LEU A 27 -2.40 -4.24 1.87
N PHE A 28 -2.65 -3.12 1.17
CA PHE A 28 -1.60 -2.25 0.64
C PHE A 28 -0.68 -1.71 1.74
N ALA A 29 -1.26 -1.07 2.77
CA ALA A 29 -0.51 -0.56 3.91
C ALA A 29 0.28 -1.66 4.64
N TYR A 30 -0.33 -2.83 4.84
CA TYR A 30 0.33 -3.97 5.50
C TYR A 30 1.58 -4.42 4.74
N ARG A 31 1.46 -4.62 3.42
CA ARG A 31 2.59 -5.04 2.59
C ARG A 31 3.65 -3.95 2.48
N HIS A 32 3.24 -2.69 2.55
CA HIS A 32 4.16 -1.57 2.64
C HIS A 32 5.01 -1.63 3.92
N LEU A 33 4.38 -1.87 5.07
CA LEU A 33 5.08 -2.06 6.33
C LEU A 33 6.00 -3.28 6.31
N GLN A 34 5.58 -4.39 5.69
CA GLN A 34 6.46 -5.56 5.50
C GLN A 34 7.72 -5.21 4.70
N ALA A 35 7.59 -4.41 3.63
CA ALA A 35 8.72 -3.95 2.84
C ALA A 35 9.66 -3.03 3.65
N ILE A 36 9.11 -2.15 4.50
CA ILE A 36 9.89 -1.30 5.41
C ILE A 36 10.61 -2.14 6.46
N GLY A 37 9.94 -3.15 7.04
CA GLY A 37 10.51 -4.06 8.04
C GLY A 37 11.73 -4.84 7.55
N LEU A 38 11.83 -5.10 6.24
CA LEU A 38 13.05 -5.69 5.64
C LEU A 38 14.29 -4.77 5.73
N LEU A 39 14.10 -3.49 6.00
CA LEU A 39 15.16 -2.49 6.19
C LEU A 39 15.49 -2.26 7.66
N GLU A 40 14.74 -2.87 8.57
CA GLU A 40 15.00 -2.82 10.01
C GLU A 40 16.00 -3.92 10.34
N PHE A 41 17.19 -3.50 10.75
CA PHE A 41 18.13 -4.44 11.35
C PHE A 41 17.56 -4.91 12.70
N PRO A 42 17.79 -6.16 13.11
CA PRO A 42 17.72 -6.46 14.53
C PRO A 42 18.65 -5.48 15.25
N ASP A 43 18.15 -4.82 16.29
CA ASP A 43 18.95 -3.93 17.12
C ASP A 43 20.04 -4.76 17.80
N PHE A 44 21.26 -4.72 17.26
CA PHE A 44 22.46 -5.25 17.91
C PHE A 44 22.96 -4.26 18.97
N GLY A 45 22.05 -3.90 19.89
CA GLY A 45 22.26 -2.90 20.93
C GLY A 45 23.52 -3.15 21.77
N GLY A 46 23.76 -2.28 22.76
CA GLY A 46 24.92 -2.33 23.67
C GLY A 46 25.00 -3.54 24.60
N GLY A 47 24.51 -4.73 24.20
CA GLY A 47 24.73 -5.99 24.89
C GLY A 47 26.17 -6.50 24.74
N ASP A 48 26.42 -7.71 25.24
CA ASP A 48 27.73 -8.35 25.49
C ASP A 48 28.66 -8.54 24.27
N MET A 49 28.30 -8.03 23.11
CA MET A 49 29.13 -8.10 21.91
C MET A 49 30.24 -7.06 21.96
N THR A 50 31.47 -7.51 21.75
CA THR A 50 32.62 -6.61 21.53
C THR A 50 32.46 -5.83 20.23
N SER A 51 33.19 -4.73 20.08
CA SER A 51 33.18 -3.92 18.86
C SER A 51 33.55 -4.73 17.59
N GLU A 52 34.43 -5.72 17.71
CA GLU A 52 34.78 -6.63 16.62
C GLU A 52 33.65 -7.61 16.29
N GLN A 53 33.02 -8.22 17.30
CA GLN A 53 31.86 -9.10 17.08
C GLN A 53 30.67 -8.35 16.47
N ARG A 54 30.45 -7.10 16.91
CA ARG A 54 29.42 -6.23 16.32
C ARG A 54 29.75 -5.93 14.86
N ARG A 55 31.01 -5.61 14.54
CA ARG A 55 31.46 -5.35 13.17
C ARG A 55 31.35 -6.60 12.29
N ASP A 56 31.72 -7.77 12.79
CA ASP A 56 31.71 -9.02 12.03
C ASP A 56 30.27 -9.52 11.83
N ALA A 57 29.40 -9.42 12.84
CA ALA A 57 27.96 -9.66 12.68
C ALA A 57 27.30 -8.66 11.72
N LEU A 58 27.72 -7.38 11.74
CA LEU A 58 27.29 -6.40 10.75
C LEU A 58 27.78 -6.79 9.34
N CYS A 59 29.03 -7.20 9.19
CA CYS A 59 29.60 -7.64 7.91
C CYS A 59 28.90 -8.89 7.37
N ASP A 60 28.59 -9.87 8.22
CA ASP A 60 27.86 -11.08 7.83
C ASP A 60 26.41 -10.77 7.46
N ALA A 61 25.74 -9.89 8.22
CA ALA A 61 24.42 -9.38 7.89
C ALA A 61 24.43 -8.57 6.58
N ILE A 62 25.44 -7.72 6.36
CA ILE A 62 25.64 -6.92 5.12
C ILE A 62 25.91 -7.84 3.91
N ASN A 63 26.67 -8.93 4.10
CA ASN A 63 26.92 -9.93 3.06
C ASN A 63 25.66 -10.74 2.73
N PHE A 64 24.80 -11.02 3.72
CA PHE A 64 23.45 -11.57 3.51
C PHE A 64 22.44 -10.56 2.94
N GLN A 65 22.68 -9.25 3.07
CA GLN A 65 21.73 -8.16 2.75
C GLN A 65 21.62 -7.78 1.28
N LYS A 66 22.47 -8.29 0.40
CA LYS A 66 22.40 -7.98 -1.04
C LYS A 66 21.04 -8.26 -1.71
N PRO A 67 20.15 -9.13 -1.19
CA PRO A 67 18.77 -9.24 -1.68
C PRO A 67 17.76 -8.37 -0.93
N LEU A 68 18.00 -7.86 0.29
CA LEU A 68 16.94 -7.25 1.12
C LEU A 68 16.50 -5.87 0.61
N ALA A 69 17.42 -5.01 0.18
CA ALA A 69 17.08 -3.70 -0.38
C ALA A 69 16.32 -3.83 -1.72
N ALA A 70 16.79 -4.75 -2.58
CA ALA A 70 16.14 -5.08 -3.85
C ALA A 70 14.75 -5.69 -3.63
N LEU A 71 14.64 -6.61 -2.68
CA LEU A 71 13.39 -7.26 -2.28
C LEU A 71 12.40 -6.27 -1.67
N ALA A 72 12.85 -5.33 -0.84
CA ALA A 72 12.01 -4.29 -0.28
C ALA A 72 11.41 -3.40 -1.38
N ILE A 73 12.20 -2.96 -2.36
CA ILE A 73 11.68 -2.24 -3.53
C ILE A 73 10.68 -3.11 -4.31
N PHE A 74 11.04 -4.37 -4.58
CA PHE A 74 10.16 -5.32 -5.26
C PHE A 74 8.81 -5.44 -4.56
N LEU A 75 8.79 -5.64 -3.23
CA LEU A 75 7.58 -5.77 -2.43
C LEU A 75 6.77 -4.47 -2.44
N GLY A 76 7.41 -3.31 -2.35
CA GLY A 76 6.72 -2.02 -2.42
C GLY A 76 6.02 -1.80 -3.76
N VAL A 77 6.67 -2.15 -4.87
CA VAL A 77 6.08 -2.05 -6.22
C VAL A 77 4.92 -3.04 -6.37
N VAL A 78 5.12 -4.30 -5.97
CA VAL A 78 4.05 -5.32 -5.99
C VAL A 78 2.87 -4.93 -5.12
N ALA A 79 3.10 -4.29 -3.97
CA ALA A 79 2.03 -3.80 -3.11
C ALA A 79 1.15 -2.77 -3.84
N LEU A 80 1.76 -1.81 -4.55
CA LEU A 80 1.02 -0.82 -5.32
C LEU A 80 0.28 -1.44 -6.50
N GLU A 81 0.90 -2.39 -7.21
CA GLU A 81 0.26 -3.12 -8.31
C GLU A 81 -0.99 -3.88 -7.81
N ASP A 82 -0.82 -4.66 -6.75
CA ASP A 82 -1.91 -5.43 -6.18
C ASP A 82 -3.00 -4.54 -5.61
N PHE A 83 -2.65 -3.40 -5.01
CA PHE A 83 -3.61 -2.39 -4.56
C PHE A 83 -4.51 -1.94 -5.72
N VAL A 84 -3.94 -1.45 -6.82
CA VAL A 84 -4.71 -0.91 -7.96
C VAL A 84 -5.63 -1.98 -8.55
N ARG A 85 -5.14 -3.21 -8.68
CA ARG A 85 -5.92 -4.33 -9.22
C ARG A 85 -7.05 -4.75 -8.28
N ASP A 86 -6.74 -4.99 -7.01
CA ASP A 86 -7.71 -5.45 -6.00
C ASP A 86 -8.77 -4.38 -5.74
N PHE A 87 -8.37 -3.11 -5.70
CA PHE A 87 -9.28 -1.99 -5.51
C PHE A 87 -10.28 -1.84 -6.66
N GLY A 88 -9.80 -1.93 -7.91
CA GLY A 88 -10.67 -1.94 -9.09
C GLY A 88 -11.65 -3.10 -9.10
N ALA A 89 -11.17 -4.32 -8.81
CA ALA A 89 -12.01 -5.52 -8.77
C ALA A 89 -13.09 -5.43 -7.69
N ARG A 90 -12.74 -5.01 -6.47
CA ARG A 90 -13.70 -4.86 -5.36
C ARG A 90 -14.72 -3.76 -5.61
N MET A 91 -14.33 -2.65 -6.24
CA MET A 91 -15.29 -1.63 -6.66
C MET A 91 -16.27 -2.20 -7.68
N ALA A 92 -15.77 -3.01 -8.61
CA ALA A 92 -16.60 -3.67 -9.59
C ALA A 92 -17.53 -4.71 -8.95
N ASP A 93 -17.12 -5.41 -7.89
CA ASP A 93 -17.99 -6.34 -7.15
C ASP A 93 -19.03 -5.63 -6.26
N ASN A 94 -18.84 -4.35 -5.95
CA ASN A 94 -19.81 -3.56 -5.21
C ASN A 94 -20.96 -3.08 -6.11
N THR A 95 -22.13 -3.71 -5.94
CA THR A 95 -23.34 -3.38 -6.72
C THR A 95 -23.77 -1.92 -6.56
N ASP A 96 -23.66 -1.35 -5.36
CA ASP A 96 -24.05 0.04 -5.11
C ASP A 96 -23.15 1.03 -5.84
N ILE A 97 -21.83 0.79 -5.87
CA ILE A 97 -20.89 1.60 -6.65
C ILE A 97 -21.15 1.41 -8.15
N CYS A 98 -21.34 0.17 -8.61
CA CYS A 98 -21.63 -0.12 -10.03
C CYS A 98 -22.92 0.52 -10.55
N ASN A 99 -23.93 0.73 -9.69
CA ASN A 99 -25.14 1.43 -10.08
C ASN A 99 -24.86 2.89 -10.50
N PHE A 100 -23.88 3.56 -9.89
CA PHE A 100 -23.45 4.91 -10.29
C PHE A 100 -22.37 4.91 -11.37
N PHE A 101 -21.56 3.85 -11.42
CA PHE A 101 -20.44 3.73 -12.35
C PHE A 101 -20.49 2.38 -13.10
N PRO A 102 -21.42 2.20 -14.06
CA PRO A 102 -21.63 0.91 -14.71
C PRO A 102 -20.39 0.37 -15.45
N ALA A 103 -19.53 1.27 -15.95
CA ALA A 103 -18.29 0.92 -16.63
C ALA A 103 -17.24 0.27 -15.72
N LEU A 104 -17.44 0.24 -14.39
CA LEU A 104 -16.57 -0.53 -13.48
C LEU A 104 -16.71 -2.03 -13.66
N VAL A 105 -17.83 -2.53 -14.20
CA VAL A 105 -18.04 -3.97 -14.43
C VAL A 105 -16.95 -4.56 -15.34
N GLU A 106 -16.34 -3.76 -16.21
CA GLU A 106 -15.21 -4.18 -17.03
C GLU A 106 -13.95 -4.54 -16.22
N LEU A 107 -13.88 -4.15 -14.93
CA LEU A 107 -12.81 -4.49 -14.00
C LEU A 107 -13.04 -5.81 -13.25
N ARG A 108 -14.29 -6.35 -13.22
CA ARG A 108 -14.58 -7.69 -12.66
C ARG A 108 -13.83 -8.80 -13.38
N ALA A 109 -13.55 -8.59 -14.66
CA ALA A 109 -13.10 -9.62 -15.59
C ALA A 109 -11.80 -9.24 -16.30
N GLN A 110 -10.79 -8.80 -15.55
CA GLN A 110 -9.41 -8.88 -16.03
C GLN A 110 -8.66 -10.06 -15.41
N PRO A 111 -8.98 -11.33 -15.73
CA PRO A 111 -7.86 -12.21 -16.01
C PRO A 111 -7.17 -11.55 -17.22
N ILE A 112 -5.94 -11.10 -17.07
CA ILE A 112 -5.08 -10.88 -18.24
C ILE A 112 -5.12 -12.23 -18.96
N GLN A 113 -5.88 -12.32 -20.04
CA GLN A 113 -5.99 -13.51 -20.87
C GLN A 113 -4.57 -13.71 -21.41
N ARG A 114 -3.79 -14.55 -20.72
CA ARG A 114 -2.53 -15.05 -21.28
C ARG A 114 -2.98 -15.86 -22.48
N SER A 115 -2.80 -15.32 -23.69
CA SER A 115 -3.07 -16.08 -24.91
C SER A 115 -2.36 -17.42 -24.80
N ALA A 116 -3.02 -18.52 -25.16
CA ALA A 116 -2.50 -19.88 -25.00
C ALA A 116 -1.11 -20.09 -25.67
N ASP A 117 -0.75 -19.25 -26.63
CA ASP A 117 0.56 -19.22 -27.29
C ASP A 117 1.72 -18.63 -26.45
N GLN A 118 1.48 -18.20 -25.20
CA GLN A 118 2.50 -17.57 -24.34
C GLN A 118 3.28 -18.53 -23.44
N ALA A 119 3.08 -19.85 -23.55
CA ALA A 119 3.78 -20.83 -22.71
C ALA A 119 5.32 -20.74 -22.84
N PHE A 120 5.85 -20.21 -23.95
CA PHE A 120 7.29 -20.09 -24.20
C PHE A 120 7.80 -18.68 -24.57
N LYS A 121 6.96 -17.64 -24.59
CA LYS A 121 7.41 -16.24 -24.83
C LYS A 121 7.98 -15.53 -23.58
N ARG A 122 8.35 -16.31 -22.57
CA ARG A 122 8.44 -15.86 -21.17
C ARG A 122 9.79 -15.30 -20.72
N LEU A 123 10.69 -14.92 -21.64
CA LEU A 123 12.05 -14.53 -21.23
C LEU A 123 12.58 -13.19 -21.80
N ASP A 124 12.04 -12.64 -22.89
CA ASP A 124 12.68 -11.46 -23.51
C ASP A 124 11.76 -10.31 -23.96
N THR A 125 10.44 -10.46 -23.94
CA THR A 125 9.52 -9.41 -24.43
C THR A 125 8.54 -8.96 -23.35
N ASP A 126 8.76 -7.72 -22.90
CA ASP A 126 7.94 -6.86 -22.03
C ASP A 126 7.68 -7.30 -20.58
N PRO A 127 7.60 -6.35 -19.63
CA PRO A 127 7.11 -6.60 -18.30
C PRO A 127 5.58 -6.67 -18.37
N THR A 128 5.03 -7.59 -19.18
CA THR A 128 3.60 -7.88 -19.25
C THR A 128 3.16 -8.45 -17.91
N GLY A 129 2.76 -7.57 -17.01
CA GLY A 129 2.47 -7.85 -15.61
C GLY A 129 2.71 -6.66 -14.69
N CYS A 130 3.55 -5.69 -15.11
CA CYS A 130 3.62 -4.40 -14.44
C CYS A 130 2.48 -3.50 -14.90
N ILE A 131 1.79 -2.89 -13.95
CA ILE A 131 0.68 -2.00 -14.26
C ILE A 131 1.26 -0.68 -14.78
N ASP A 132 1.20 -0.45 -16.10
CA ASP A 132 1.63 0.81 -16.72
C ASP A 132 0.76 1.96 -16.18
N PRO A 133 1.34 3.03 -15.58
CA PRO A 133 0.57 4.14 -15.04
C PRO A 133 -0.34 4.81 -16.07
N LYS A 134 0.01 4.75 -17.37
CA LYS A 134 -0.89 5.20 -18.44
C LYS A 134 -2.14 4.33 -18.53
N LEU A 135 -1.99 3.00 -18.50
CA LEU A 135 -3.11 2.07 -18.52
C LEU A 135 -4.01 2.23 -17.29
N ILE A 136 -3.42 2.51 -16.11
CA ILE A 136 -4.18 2.83 -14.89
C ILE A 136 -5.08 4.04 -15.12
N ASN A 137 -4.51 5.14 -15.61
CA ASN A 137 -5.28 6.34 -15.90
C ASN A 137 -6.32 6.08 -16.99
N ASP A 138 -6.00 5.35 -18.06
CA ASP A 138 -6.95 5.06 -19.14
C ASP A 138 -8.15 4.25 -18.61
N ILE A 139 -7.92 3.28 -17.73
CA ILE A 139 -8.94 2.50 -17.04
C ILE A 139 -9.82 3.40 -16.17
N PHE A 140 -9.24 4.18 -15.26
CA PHE A 140 -10.03 5.00 -14.34
C PHE A 140 -10.65 6.22 -15.02
N ARG A 141 -10.08 6.73 -16.11
CA ARG A 141 -10.70 7.75 -16.96
C ARG A 141 -11.96 7.19 -17.61
N LYS A 142 -11.88 5.96 -18.15
CA LYS A 142 -13.04 5.30 -18.75
C LYS A 142 -14.14 5.01 -17.73
N SER A 143 -13.79 4.44 -16.56
CA SER A 143 -14.80 3.95 -15.61
C SER A 143 -15.31 5.01 -14.63
N LEU A 144 -14.48 5.99 -14.27
CA LEU A 144 -14.77 6.98 -13.22
C LEU A 144 -14.60 8.44 -13.68
N ASN A 145 -14.07 8.69 -14.88
CA ASN A 145 -13.69 10.01 -15.38
C ASN A 145 -12.67 10.72 -14.48
N VAL A 146 -11.63 9.99 -14.05
CA VAL A 146 -10.51 10.52 -13.26
C VAL A 146 -9.17 10.02 -13.76
N GLU A 147 -8.12 10.81 -13.49
CA GLU A 147 -6.73 10.48 -13.79
C GLU A 147 -5.91 10.52 -12.50
N PRO A 148 -5.84 9.41 -11.75
CA PRO A 148 -5.26 9.42 -10.41
C PRO A 148 -3.73 9.58 -10.39
N ILE A 149 -3.02 9.26 -11.48
CA ILE A 149 -1.55 9.34 -11.53
C ILE A 149 -1.13 10.49 -12.43
N SER A 150 -0.35 11.44 -11.91
CA SER A 150 0.23 12.51 -12.73
C SER A 150 1.18 11.94 -13.79
N THR A 151 1.15 12.50 -15.00
CA THR A 151 2.04 12.10 -16.11
C THR A 151 3.52 12.31 -15.79
N ILE A 152 3.83 13.24 -14.86
CA ILE A 152 5.19 13.49 -14.36
C ILE A 152 5.75 12.24 -13.65
N GLU A 153 4.89 11.41 -13.06
CA GLU A 153 5.29 10.21 -12.33
C GLU A 153 5.55 9.00 -13.23
N TYR A 154 5.11 9.06 -14.49
CA TYR A 154 5.14 7.91 -15.40
C TYR A 154 6.54 7.33 -15.60
N PRO A 155 7.59 8.12 -15.88
CA PRO A 155 8.93 7.58 -16.08
C PRO A 155 9.44 6.83 -14.85
N ARG A 156 9.22 7.39 -13.65
CA ARG A 156 9.68 6.80 -12.39
C ARG A 156 8.97 5.48 -12.08
N LEU A 157 7.65 5.45 -12.22
CA LEU A 157 6.85 4.23 -11.99
C LEU A 157 7.20 3.12 -12.99
N ARG A 158 7.43 3.47 -14.27
CA ARG A 158 7.87 2.52 -15.29
C ARG A 158 9.24 1.92 -14.98
N ASP A 159 10.18 2.73 -14.54
CA ASP A 159 11.50 2.24 -14.15
C ASP A 159 11.43 1.35 -12.89
N LEU A 160 10.58 1.69 -11.92
CA LEU A 160 10.35 0.85 -10.73
C LEU A 160 9.72 -0.50 -11.10
N ALA A 161 8.83 -0.52 -12.08
CA ALA A 161 8.30 -1.74 -12.71
C ALA A 161 9.41 -2.59 -13.36
N LEU A 162 10.32 -1.97 -14.11
CA LEU A 162 11.49 -2.65 -14.69
C LEU A 162 12.45 -3.19 -13.61
N ILE A 163 12.66 -2.44 -12.53
CA ILE A 163 13.42 -2.90 -11.36
C ILE A 163 12.75 -4.13 -10.75
N ARG A 164 11.44 -4.08 -10.49
CA ARG A 164 10.66 -5.21 -9.96
C ARG A 164 10.80 -6.45 -10.85
N HIS A 165 10.70 -6.30 -12.18
CA HIS A 165 10.93 -7.40 -13.13
C HIS A 165 12.35 -7.97 -13.03
N THR A 166 13.36 -7.09 -12.96
CA THR A 166 14.77 -7.48 -12.82
C THR A 166 15.03 -8.25 -11.53
N VAL A 167 14.48 -7.80 -10.41
CA VAL A 167 14.59 -8.51 -9.12
C VAL A 167 13.94 -9.88 -9.20
N ALA A 168 12.75 -9.99 -9.80
CA ALA A 168 11.99 -11.23 -9.90
C ALA A 168 12.63 -12.30 -10.80
N HIS A 169 13.27 -11.89 -11.91
CA HIS A 169 13.67 -12.82 -12.97
C HIS A 169 15.17 -12.85 -13.26
N HIS A 170 15.92 -11.86 -12.81
CA HIS A 170 17.33 -11.69 -13.18
C HIS A 170 18.23 -11.53 -11.96
N ALA A 171 17.81 -12.06 -10.80
CA ALA A 171 18.57 -11.99 -9.55
C ALA A 171 19.03 -10.56 -9.20
N ALA A 172 18.20 -9.56 -9.51
CA ALA A 172 18.49 -8.14 -9.33
C ALA A 172 19.69 -7.63 -10.14
N ILE A 173 20.12 -8.31 -11.21
CA ILE A 173 21.18 -7.87 -12.11
C ILE A 173 20.58 -7.28 -13.39
N ILE A 174 20.92 -6.02 -13.69
CA ILE A 174 20.46 -5.31 -14.89
C ILE A 174 21.07 -5.94 -16.14
N ARG A 175 20.23 -6.44 -17.05
CA ARG A 175 20.70 -6.94 -18.34
C ARG A 175 21.11 -5.77 -19.25
N PRO A 176 22.13 -5.94 -20.11
CA PRO A 176 22.53 -4.89 -21.06
C PRO A 176 21.38 -4.37 -21.94
N VAL A 177 20.47 -5.27 -22.37
CA VAL A 177 19.30 -4.93 -23.20
C VAL A 177 18.27 -4.07 -22.46
N ASP A 178 18.22 -4.13 -21.13
CA ASP A 178 17.24 -3.38 -20.35
C ASP A 178 17.68 -1.94 -20.07
N VAL A 179 18.97 -1.62 -20.20
CA VAL A 179 19.54 -0.31 -19.86
C VAL A 179 18.85 0.84 -20.62
N GLN A 180 18.57 0.65 -21.91
CA GLN A 180 17.95 1.67 -22.76
C GLN A 180 16.45 1.88 -22.48
N ARG A 181 15.83 1.00 -21.68
CA ARG A 181 14.41 1.05 -21.34
C ARG A 181 14.13 1.96 -20.14
N PHE A 182 15.14 2.22 -19.31
CA PHE A 182 15.03 3.13 -18.18
C PHE A 182 14.94 4.58 -18.64
N GLN A 183 13.94 5.30 -18.13
CA GLN A 183 13.61 6.68 -18.51
C GLN A 183 13.92 7.70 -17.42
N TYR A 184 14.01 7.25 -16.17
CA TYR A 184 14.17 8.08 -14.98
C TYR A 184 15.50 7.82 -14.26
N TYR A 185 15.89 6.55 -14.09
CA TYR A 185 17.13 6.17 -13.46
C TYR A 185 18.23 5.85 -14.48
N ILE A 186 19.45 6.32 -14.20
CA ILE A 186 20.63 5.96 -15.00
C ILE A 186 21.22 4.68 -14.42
N LEU A 187 21.22 3.61 -15.20
CA LEU A 187 21.74 2.30 -14.81
C LEU A 187 22.84 1.83 -15.77
N ARG A 188 23.71 0.94 -15.28
CA ARG A 188 24.80 0.33 -16.07
C ARG A 188 24.48 -1.13 -16.39
N PRO A 189 24.99 -1.67 -17.52
CA PRO A 189 24.89 -3.09 -17.80
C PRO A 189 25.54 -3.90 -16.68
N GLN A 190 24.92 -5.02 -16.30
CA GLN A 190 25.35 -5.94 -15.24
C GLN A 190 25.42 -5.32 -13.83
N GLN A 191 24.89 -4.11 -13.65
CA GLN A 191 24.77 -3.50 -12.33
C GLN A 191 23.79 -4.29 -11.47
N ALA A 192 24.21 -4.63 -10.25
CA ALA A 192 23.30 -5.17 -9.23
C ALA A 192 22.43 -4.04 -8.64
N ILE A 193 21.13 -4.28 -8.55
CA ILE A 193 20.18 -3.40 -7.87
C ILE A 193 20.33 -3.64 -6.37
N ASN A 194 21.13 -2.82 -5.72
CA ASN A 194 21.27 -2.85 -4.26
C ASN A 194 21.46 -1.42 -3.72
N PRO A 195 20.41 -0.58 -3.75
CA PRO A 195 20.52 0.81 -3.35
C PRO A 195 20.64 0.95 -1.82
N PRO A 196 21.17 2.09 -1.32
CA PRO A 196 21.23 2.36 0.11
C PRO A 196 19.85 2.35 0.77
N ALA A 197 19.76 1.94 2.03
CA ALA A 197 18.50 1.86 2.77
C ALA A 197 17.69 3.18 2.77
N LYS A 198 18.37 4.34 2.84
CA LYS A 198 17.73 5.66 2.74
C LYS A 198 16.94 5.82 1.43
N PHE A 199 17.55 5.45 0.30
CA PHE A 199 16.90 5.49 -1.01
C PHE A 199 15.69 4.53 -1.06
N VAL A 200 15.81 3.34 -0.45
CA VAL A 200 14.69 2.40 -0.38
C VAL A 200 13.54 2.99 0.44
N ARG A 201 13.80 3.58 1.61
CA ARG A 201 12.77 4.23 2.44
C ARG A 201 12.08 5.37 1.69
N GLU A 202 12.82 6.22 0.99
CA GLU A 202 12.27 7.30 0.16
C GLU A 202 11.42 6.76 -1.01
N THR A 203 11.85 5.66 -1.63
CA THR A 203 11.10 5.00 -2.71
C THR A 203 9.83 4.34 -2.20
N LEU A 204 9.88 3.71 -1.03
CA LEU A 204 8.71 3.14 -0.37
C LEU A 204 7.71 4.25 0.00
N ALA A 205 8.14 5.30 0.69
CA ALA A 205 7.29 6.44 1.01
C ALA A 205 6.62 7.04 -0.24
N TYR A 206 7.37 7.15 -1.34
CA TYR A 206 6.83 7.57 -2.64
C TYR A 206 5.75 6.63 -3.18
N LEU A 207 5.96 5.31 -3.17
CA LEU A 207 4.99 4.33 -3.63
C LEU A 207 3.72 4.35 -2.76
N TYR A 208 3.87 4.48 -1.44
CA TYR A 208 2.75 4.64 -0.52
C TYR A 208 1.95 5.89 -0.84
N GLN A 209 2.61 7.04 -1.01
CA GLN A 209 1.97 8.29 -1.36
C GLN A 209 1.28 8.22 -2.73
N THR A 210 1.84 7.46 -3.68
CA THR A 210 1.18 7.22 -4.98
C THR A 210 -0.12 6.45 -4.80
N GLY A 211 -0.10 5.37 -4.01
CA GLY A 211 -1.32 4.62 -3.66
C GLY A 211 -2.36 5.47 -2.93
N ARG A 212 -1.92 6.34 -1.99
CA ARG A 212 -2.77 7.35 -1.33
C ARG A 212 -3.49 8.23 -2.33
N VAL A 213 -2.75 8.86 -3.24
CA VAL A 213 -3.32 9.77 -4.23
C VAL A 213 -4.32 9.06 -5.14
N ILE A 214 -4.05 7.80 -5.52
CA ILE A 214 -4.97 6.98 -6.30
C ILE A 214 -6.28 6.75 -5.55
N GLU A 215 -6.17 6.27 -4.30
CA GLU A 215 -7.34 6.05 -3.44
C GLU A 215 -8.13 7.34 -3.24
N ASP A 216 -7.48 8.42 -2.83
CA ASP A 216 -8.12 9.68 -2.49
C ASP A 216 -8.84 10.26 -3.72
N THR A 217 -8.24 10.18 -4.92
CA THR A 217 -8.85 10.64 -6.17
C THR A 217 -10.12 9.86 -6.50
N ILE A 218 -10.05 8.53 -6.40
CA ILE A 218 -11.19 7.64 -6.67
C ILE A 218 -12.28 7.84 -5.62
N ARG A 219 -11.91 7.86 -4.34
CA ARG A 219 -12.81 8.11 -3.21
C ARG A 219 -13.57 9.41 -3.39
N ASN A 220 -12.85 10.50 -3.67
CA ASN A 220 -13.45 11.80 -3.90
C ASN A 220 -14.45 11.78 -5.05
N ARG A 221 -14.12 11.08 -6.14
CA ARG A 221 -15.03 10.94 -7.28
C ARG A 221 -16.28 10.17 -6.90
N VAL A 222 -16.14 9.03 -6.25
CA VAL A 222 -17.29 8.21 -5.82
C VAL A 222 -18.20 9.00 -4.90
N PHE A 223 -17.68 9.61 -3.83
CA PHE A 223 -18.50 10.41 -2.91
C PHE A 223 -19.14 11.63 -3.59
N SER A 224 -18.45 12.29 -4.53
CA SER A 224 -19.02 13.43 -5.28
C SER A 224 -20.27 13.07 -6.08
N VAL A 225 -20.41 11.80 -6.49
CA VAL A 225 -21.55 11.31 -7.28
C VAL A 225 -22.62 10.70 -6.38
N VAL A 226 -22.22 9.97 -5.34
CA VAL A 226 -23.18 9.28 -4.46
C VAL A 226 -23.86 10.24 -3.49
N LEU A 227 -23.14 11.15 -2.85
CA LEU A 227 -23.69 11.99 -1.78
C LEU A 227 -24.91 12.82 -2.22
N PRO A 228 -24.95 13.42 -3.43
CA PRO A 228 -26.15 14.15 -3.91
C PRO A 228 -27.40 13.28 -4.09
N SER A 229 -27.24 11.96 -4.22
CA SER A 229 -28.36 11.01 -4.34
C SER A 229 -28.91 10.54 -3.00
N LEU A 230 -28.23 10.87 -1.90
CA LEU A 230 -28.70 10.56 -0.55
C LEU A 230 -29.73 11.61 -0.10
N GLU A 231 -30.55 11.25 0.89
CA GLU A 231 -31.49 12.20 1.49
C GLU A 231 -30.77 13.45 2.03
N PRO A 232 -31.44 14.62 2.06
CA PRO A 232 -30.92 15.80 2.72
C PRO A 232 -30.48 15.49 4.15
N GLU A 233 -29.40 16.12 4.60
CA GLU A 233 -28.82 15.85 5.91
C GLU A 233 -28.37 14.41 6.13
N TRP A 234 -27.88 13.72 5.09
CA TRP A 234 -27.28 12.39 5.18
C TRP A 234 -26.21 12.26 6.28
N TRP A 235 -25.59 13.36 6.71
CA TRP A 235 -24.63 13.39 7.82
C TRP A 235 -25.28 13.16 9.19
N ASN A 236 -26.55 13.52 9.35
CA ASN A 236 -27.36 13.29 10.55
C ASN A 236 -28.04 11.92 10.51
N THR A 237 -28.63 11.55 9.38
CA THR A 237 -29.40 10.30 9.23
C THR A 237 -28.52 9.07 9.05
N ARG A 238 -27.26 9.25 8.62
CA ARG A 238 -26.25 8.20 8.45
C ARG A 238 -26.79 6.97 7.69
N PRO A 239 -27.31 7.15 6.46
CA PRO A 239 -27.94 6.07 5.73
C PRO A 239 -26.97 4.89 5.57
N THR A 240 -27.48 3.65 5.62
CA THR A 240 -26.65 2.44 5.54
C THR A 240 -25.70 2.44 4.36
N LYS A 241 -26.15 2.96 3.21
CA LYS A 241 -25.34 3.12 1.99
C LYS A 241 -24.10 4.00 2.20
N LEU A 242 -24.21 5.10 2.96
CA LEU A 242 -23.09 5.96 3.31
C LEU A 242 -22.07 5.21 4.19
N ILE A 243 -22.56 4.50 5.21
CA ILE A 243 -21.71 3.72 6.12
C ILE A 243 -20.95 2.64 5.35
N GLN A 244 -21.64 1.88 4.50
CA GLN A 244 -21.02 0.85 3.67
C GLN A 244 -19.95 1.40 2.72
N LEU A 245 -20.17 2.58 2.14
CA LEU A 245 -19.16 3.23 1.31
C LEU A 245 -17.95 3.71 2.12
N ILE A 246 -18.16 4.31 3.29
CA ILE A 246 -17.06 4.72 4.18
C ILE A 246 -16.23 3.49 4.60
N GLU A 247 -16.90 2.39 4.94
CA GLU A 247 -16.24 1.14 5.29
C GLU A 247 -15.53 0.48 4.09
N PHE A 248 -16.03 0.65 2.87
CA PHE A 248 -15.37 0.18 1.65
C PHE A 248 -14.02 0.87 1.43
N PHE A 249 -13.96 2.19 1.63
CA PHE A 249 -12.71 2.95 1.59
C PHE A 249 -11.89 2.84 2.89
N ASP A 250 -12.33 1.99 3.82
CA ASP A 250 -11.60 1.53 4.99
C ASP A 250 -11.01 2.63 5.88
N PHE A 251 -11.72 3.76 6.00
CA PHE A 251 -11.27 4.90 6.79
C PHE A 251 -9.85 5.37 6.41
N PHE A 252 -9.44 5.14 5.17
CA PHE A 252 -8.05 5.22 4.80
C PHE A 252 -7.49 6.63 4.98
N GLY A 253 -6.53 6.78 5.89
CA GLY A 253 -5.88 8.06 6.24
C GLY A 253 -6.24 8.56 7.63
N PHE A 254 -7.15 7.88 8.33
CA PHE A 254 -7.42 8.10 9.74
C PHE A 254 -6.69 7.08 10.60
N ILE A 255 -6.07 7.58 11.67
CA ILE A 255 -5.38 6.76 12.67
C ILE A 255 -6.09 6.98 14.00
N GLU A 256 -6.52 5.89 14.62
CA GLU A 256 -7.03 5.89 15.98
C GLU A 256 -6.16 4.96 16.82
N THR A 257 -5.70 5.48 17.96
CA THR A 257 -4.90 4.70 18.91
C THR A 257 -5.79 3.67 19.59
N ALA A 258 -5.45 2.39 19.48
CA ALA A 258 -6.06 1.31 20.24
C ALA A 258 -5.18 0.97 21.46
N VAL A 259 -5.81 0.72 22.61
CA VAL A 259 -5.14 0.23 23.82
C VAL A 259 -5.49 -1.24 23.98
N GLY A 260 -4.58 -2.15 23.60
CA GLY A 260 -4.80 -3.58 23.72
C GLY A 260 -3.56 -4.40 23.31
N PRO A 261 -3.48 -5.69 23.68
CA PRO A 261 -2.37 -6.53 23.24
C PRO A 261 -2.40 -6.68 21.71
N VAL A 262 -1.23 -6.55 21.10
CA VAL A 262 -1.04 -6.89 19.69
C VAL A 262 -1.01 -8.42 19.58
N GLY A 263 -2.05 -9.03 19.04
CA GLY A 263 -2.07 -10.49 18.81
C GLY A 263 -3.47 -11.10 18.73
N TYR A 264 -3.51 -12.38 18.37
CA TYR A 264 -4.73 -13.19 18.42
C TYR A 264 -5.17 -13.36 19.87
N VAL A 265 -6.42 -12.99 20.17
CA VAL A 265 -7.05 -13.25 21.45
C VAL A 265 -8.19 -14.22 21.23
N GLU A 266 -8.22 -15.28 22.04
CA GLU A 266 -9.18 -16.36 21.87
C GLU A 266 -10.63 -15.88 22.11
N PRO A 267 -11.57 -16.22 21.20
CA PRO A 267 -12.98 -15.90 21.38
C PRO A 267 -13.54 -16.40 22.72
N GLY A 268 -14.40 -15.60 23.36
CA GLY A 268 -15.03 -15.94 24.63
C GLY A 268 -14.21 -15.58 25.88
N THR A 269 -13.00 -15.07 25.72
CA THR A 269 -12.23 -14.51 26.84
C THR A 269 -12.70 -13.09 27.20
N PRO A 270 -12.60 -12.66 28.48
CA PRO A 270 -12.89 -11.26 28.87
C PRO A 270 -12.02 -10.21 28.16
N GLN A 271 -10.88 -10.63 27.61
CA GLN A 271 -9.99 -9.77 26.83
C GLN A 271 -10.48 -9.61 25.40
N TYR A 272 -10.99 -10.69 24.79
CA TYR A 272 -11.64 -10.64 23.47
C TYR A 272 -12.86 -9.72 23.47
N GLU A 273 -13.74 -9.83 24.47
CA GLU A 273 -14.93 -8.96 24.56
C GLU A 273 -14.57 -7.47 24.76
N ARG A 274 -13.51 -7.19 25.54
CA ARG A 274 -12.97 -5.82 25.67
C ARG A 274 -12.44 -5.30 24.34
N MET A 275 -11.60 -6.08 23.64
CA MET A 275 -11.08 -5.69 22.32
C MET A 275 -12.19 -5.48 21.29
N LYS A 276 -13.24 -6.31 21.32
CA LYS A 276 -14.41 -6.16 20.46
C LYS A 276 -15.18 -4.87 20.75
N ALA A 277 -15.36 -4.53 22.02
CA ALA A 277 -15.99 -3.26 22.43
C ALA A 277 -15.13 -2.05 22.02
N ASP A 278 -13.81 -2.12 22.23
CA ASP A 278 -12.87 -1.06 21.83
C ASP A 278 -12.84 -0.88 20.30
N ALA A 279 -12.85 -1.97 19.54
CA ALA A 279 -12.93 -1.92 18.08
C ALA A 279 -14.24 -1.28 17.59
N ALA A 280 -15.37 -1.57 18.24
CA ALA A 280 -16.64 -0.93 17.92
C ALA A 280 -16.62 0.57 18.23
N HIS A 281 -16.01 0.97 19.35
CA HIS A 281 -15.85 2.38 19.72
C HIS A 281 -14.94 3.15 18.76
N ILE A 282 -13.81 2.54 18.37
CA ILE A 282 -12.89 3.09 17.38
C ILE A 282 -13.60 3.25 16.02
N LYS A 283 -14.33 2.22 15.59
CA LYS A 283 -15.11 2.26 14.35
C LYS A 283 -16.10 3.43 14.34
N GLU A 284 -16.83 3.64 15.44
CA GLU A 284 -17.79 4.73 15.56
C GLU A 284 -17.12 6.12 15.51
N LYS A 285 -15.98 6.29 16.18
CA LYS A 285 -15.17 7.51 16.08
C LYS A 285 -14.71 7.79 14.65
N LEU A 286 -14.19 6.77 13.97
CA LEU A 286 -13.73 6.85 12.59
C LEU A 286 -14.87 7.21 11.64
N LEU A 287 -16.05 6.59 11.81
CA LEU A 287 -17.26 6.91 11.04
C LEU A 287 -17.66 8.38 11.24
N ALA A 288 -17.75 8.84 12.48
CA ALA A 288 -18.11 10.23 12.78
C ALA A 288 -17.14 11.23 12.13
N ARG A 289 -15.83 10.94 12.18
CA ARG A 289 -14.79 11.77 11.56
C ARG A 289 -14.90 11.78 10.04
N CYS A 290 -15.10 10.62 9.41
CA CYS A 290 -15.29 10.53 7.96
C CYS A 290 -16.53 11.31 7.51
N ILE A 291 -17.66 11.16 8.21
CA ILE A 291 -18.89 11.87 7.89
C ILE A 291 -18.69 13.38 8.00
N GLN A 292 -18.01 13.84 9.07
CA GLN A 292 -17.72 15.26 9.25
C GLN A 292 -16.82 15.81 8.13
N GLU A 293 -15.79 15.06 7.73
CA GLU A 293 -14.91 15.46 6.62
C GLU A 293 -15.68 15.53 5.29
N LEU A 294 -16.47 14.51 4.97
CA LEU A 294 -17.32 14.50 3.78
C LEU A 294 -18.29 15.68 3.79
N ARG A 295 -18.91 15.97 4.95
CA ARG A 295 -19.82 17.12 5.09
C ARG A 295 -19.08 18.42 4.79
N ASN A 296 -17.96 18.66 5.48
CA ASN A 296 -17.14 19.86 5.28
C ASN A 296 -16.72 20.03 3.82
N LYS A 297 -16.49 18.93 3.10
CA LYS A 297 -16.02 18.95 1.72
C LYS A 297 -17.13 19.13 0.68
N PHE A 298 -18.31 18.58 0.90
CA PHE A 298 -19.36 18.47 -0.12
C PHE A 298 -20.62 19.29 0.20
N THR A 299 -20.69 19.96 1.35
CA THR A 299 -21.80 20.85 1.72
C THR A 299 -21.38 22.29 2.01
N ALA A 300 -20.08 22.59 1.94
CA ALA A 300 -19.55 23.95 2.02
C ALA A 300 -19.45 24.55 0.61
#